data_AF-A0A350EQD1-F1
#
_entry.id   AF-A0A350EQD1-F1
#
_cell.length_a   1.000
_cell.length_b   1.000
_cell.length_c   1.000
_cell.angle_alpha   90.00
_cell.angle_beta   90.00
_cell.angle_gamma   90.00
#
_symmetry.space_group_name_H-M   'P 1'
#
loop_
_entity.id
_entity.type
_entity.pdbx_description
1 polymer ?
#
loop_
_entity_poly.entity_id
_entity_poly.type
_entity_poly.pdbx_seq_one_letter_code
_entity_poly.pdbx_strand_id
1 'polypeptide(L)'
;MVSGLIALTWVYSANRLTGSAAWGGMVKLVPDWFPAHRLPLAMAVLSLSFVFGGALSTLFAGEIAHWSGNNWRAVLGVPALVLLVLLFVAALVLPKPAPDAPPTADTAEPGRTRPKQPVYSRVKQLVGIRRFWIVLGLSFGLTMFRETFNTWTVDFIKTEGGEEVSTRIAAMLATPFDLFGALGIISLGWAFGRCSARGRTILLVAILGSLTLLLWNMPNLFRLGLLPVAVAVGAIGFLSYGPYSLLAGILAVEIRGPAYVATVAGFVDGIGYVASILAGQQFGQIVDAGGYRLGFHVLAGIAAFCAVLCLFLYSGRPETELKR
;
A
#
# COMPACT_ATOMS: atom_id res chain seq x y z
N MET A 1 -20.81 -7.15 -29.93
CA MET A 1 -19.73 -6.47 -29.18
C MET A 1 -20.19 -5.95 -27.81
N VAL A 2 -21.29 -5.21 -27.72
CA VAL A 2 -21.79 -4.62 -26.44
C VAL A 2 -22.01 -5.66 -25.32
N SER A 3 -22.60 -6.82 -25.62
CA SER A 3 -22.84 -7.87 -24.62
C SER A 3 -21.56 -8.50 -24.05
N GLY A 4 -20.50 -8.58 -24.85
CA GLY A 4 -19.20 -9.10 -24.39
C GLY A 4 -18.46 -8.12 -23.49
N LEU A 5 -18.58 -6.82 -23.77
CA LEU A 5 -17.96 -5.77 -22.96
C LEU A 5 -18.62 -5.69 -21.58
N ILE A 6 -19.96 -5.73 -21.53
CA ILE A 6 -20.73 -5.78 -20.28
C ILE A 6 -20.34 -7.02 -19.46
N ALA A 7 -20.24 -8.19 -20.09
CA ALA A 7 -19.84 -9.42 -19.41
C ALA A 7 -18.41 -9.31 -18.83
N LEU A 8 -17.45 -8.76 -19.58
CA LEU A 8 -16.10 -8.53 -19.08
C LEU A 8 -16.10 -7.52 -17.93
N THR A 9 -16.83 -6.41 -18.03
CA THR A 9 -16.95 -5.44 -16.94
C THR A 9 -17.47 -6.12 -15.67
N TRP A 10 -18.51 -6.94 -15.78
CA TRP A 10 -19.04 -7.70 -14.64
C TRP A 10 -18.03 -8.67 -14.05
N VAL A 11 -17.36 -9.48 -14.87
CA VAL A 11 -16.37 -10.46 -14.41
C VAL A 11 -15.20 -9.76 -13.71
N TYR A 12 -14.66 -8.68 -14.29
CA TYR A 12 -13.58 -7.91 -13.67
C TYR A 12 -14.01 -7.24 -12.37
N SER A 13 -15.24 -6.71 -12.34
CA SER A 13 -15.81 -6.07 -11.15
C SER A 13 -16.03 -7.09 -10.03
N ALA A 14 -16.55 -8.27 -10.36
CA ALA A 14 -16.74 -9.37 -9.41
C ALA A 14 -15.38 -9.84 -8.85
N ASN A 15 -14.38 -10.03 -9.72
CA ASN A 15 -13.02 -10.40 -9.30
C ASN A 15 -12.39 -9.36 -8.35
N ARG A 16 -12.55 -8.07 -8.65
CA ARG A 16 -12.09 -6.98 -7.78
C ARG A 16 -12.86 -6.95 -6.46
N LEU A 17 -14.18 -7.16 -6.49
CA LEU A 17 -15.02 -7.20 -5.30
C LEU A 17 -14.59 -8.34 -4.36
N THR A 18 -14.38 -9.55 -4.89
CA THR A 18 -13.89 -10.68 -4.11
C THR A 18 -12.48 -10.44 -3.56
N GLY A 19 -11.61 -9.82 -4.36
CA GLY A 19 -10.25 -9.45 -3.94
C GLY A 19 -10.23 -8.43 -2.79
N SER A 20 -11.21 -7.52 -2.73
CA SER A 20 -11.26 -6.51 -1.68
C SER A 20 -11.48 -7.08 -0.27
N ALA A 21 -12.11 -8.25 -0.15
CA ALA A 21 -12.32 -8.92 1.13
C ALA A 21 -11.05 -9.58 1.70
N ALA A 22 -10.03 -9.84 0.85
CA ALA A 22 -8.86 -10.60 1.24
C ALA A 22 -8.01 -9.87 2.29
N TRP A 23 -7.67 -8.60 2.06
CA TRP A 23 -6.81 -7.84 2.98
C TRP A 23 -7.46 -7.68 4.37
N GLY A 24 -8.70 -7.20 4.42
CA GLY A 24 -9.46 -7.05 5.67
C GLY A 24 -9.59 -8.37 6.46
N GLY A 25 -9.72 -9.50 5.75
CA GLY A 25 -9.71 -10.83 6.35
C GLY A 25 -8.34 -11.20 6.96
N MET A 26 -7.26 -11.02 6.21
CA MET A 26 -5.90 -11.33 6.65
C MET A 26 -5.50 -10.48 7.87
N VAL A 27 -5.67 -9.16 7.83
CA VAL A 27 -5.27 -8.26 8.92
C VAL A 27 -6.08 -8.47 10.21
N LYS A 28 -7.26 -9.10 10.11
CA LYS A 28 -8.06 -9.50 11.27
C LYS A 28 -7.49 -10.73 11.97
N LEU A 29 -6.82 -11.61 11.22
CA LEU A 29 -6.27 -12.89 11.72
C LEU A 29 -4.83 -12.76 12.22
N VAL A 30 -4.00 -11.91 11.60
CA VAL A 30 -2.58 -11.76 11.99
C VAL A 30 -2.37 -11.46 13.48
N PRO A 31 -3.15 -10.57 14.14
CA PRO A 31 -2.98 -10.30 15.56
C PRO A 31 -3.24 -11.52 16.46
N ASP A 32 -3.99 -12.51 15.99
CA ASP A 32 -4.24 -13.74 16.74
C ASP A 32 -3.05 -14.72 16.64
N TRP A 33 -2.10 -14.51 15.71
CA TRP A 33 -0.97 -15.40 15.44
C TRP A 33 0.37 -14.90 15.97
N PHE A 34 0.49 -13.59 16.22
CA PHE A 34 1.76 -12.97 16.60
C PHE A 34 1.60 -12.06 17.82
N PRO A 35 2.57 -12.08 18.76
CA PRO A 35 2.57 -11.17 19.90
C PRO A 35 2.78 -9.70 19.46
N ALA A 36 2.34 -8.76 20.29
CA ALA A 36 2.30 -7.33 19.98
C ALA A 36 3.65 -6.76 19.49
N HIS A 37 4.77 -7.20 20.07
CA HIS A 37 6.11 -6.74 19.67
C HIS A 37 6.57 -7.24 18.29
N ARG A 38 6.03 -8.37 17.81
CA ARG A 38 6.34 -8.94 16.48
C ARG A 38 5.31 -8.56 15.41
N LEU A 39 4.15 -8.05 15.84
CA LEU A 39 3.07 -7.66 14.93
C LEU A 39 3.52 -6.68 13.84
N PRO A 40 4.39 -5.68 14.10
CA PRO A 40 4.88 -4.80 13.04
C PRO A 40 5.62 -5.52 11.93
N LEU A 41 6.52 -6.44 12.29
CA LEU A 41 7.27 -7.22 11.30
C LEU A 41 6.36 -8.19 10.54
N ALA A 42 5.43 -8.86 11.24
CA ALA A 42 4.48 -9.78 10.62
C ALA A 42 3.60 -9.07 9.58
N MET A 43 3.09 -7.88 9.92
CA MET A 43 2.30 -7.05 9.01
C MET A 43 3.14 -6.53 7.84
N ALA A 44 4.41 -6.15 8.07
CA ALA A 44 5.31 -5.75 7.00
C ALA A 44 5.59 -6.89 6.02
N VAL A 45 5.85 -8.11 6.53
CA VAL A 45 6.03 -9.32 5.69
C VAL A 45 4.75 -9.65 4.93
N LEU A 46 3.58 -9.56 5.58
CA LEU A 46 2.30 -9.74 4.90
C LEU A 46 2.10 -8.71 3.78
N SER A 47 2.45 -7.45 4.01
CA SER A 47 2.39 -6.38 3.00
C SER A 47 3.28 -6.66 1.79
N LEU A 48 4.40 -7.37 1.93
CA LEU A 48 5.22 -7.75 0.77
C LEU A 48 4.45 -8.61 -0.25
N SER A 49 3.37 -9.26 0.17
CA SER A 49 2.51 -10.06 -0.73
C SER A 49 1.93 -9.24 -1.89
N PHE A 50 1.62 -7.95 -1.73
CA PHE A 50 1.10 -7.17 -2.86
C PHE A 50 2.20 -6.76 -3.85
N VAL A 51 3.45 -6.60 -3.40
CA VAL A 51 4.58 -6.26 -4.29
C VAL A 51 5.05 -7.50 -5.04
N PHE A 52 5.42 -8.56 -4.31
CA PHE A 52 5.83 -9.82 -4.94
C PHE A 52 4.69 -10.49 -5.68
N GLY A 53 3.45 -10.40 -5.17
CA GLY A 53 2.28 -10.91 -5.87
C GLY A 53 2.07 -10.23 -7.22
N GLY A 54 2.25 -8.91 -7.30
CA GLY A 54 2.21 -8.18 -8.57
C GLY A 54 3.31 -8.62 -9.55
N ALA A 55 4.56 -8.71 -9.07
CA ALA A 55 5.69 -9.14 -9.89
C ALA A 55 5.55 -10.60 -10.37
N LEU A 56 5.26 -11.53 -9.46
CA LEU A 56 5.09 -12.95 -9.78
C LEU A 56 3.89 -13.17 -10.69
N SER A 57 2.76 -12.49 -10.47
CA SER A 57 1.60 -12.62 -11.35
C SER A 57 1.88 -12.12 -12.76
N THR A 58 2.62 -11.01 -12.90
CA THR A 58 3.00 -10.47 -14.22
C THR A 58 3.95 -11.41 -14.96
N LEU A 59 5.00 -11.90 -14.28
CA LEU A 59 5.94 -12.86 -14.86
C LEU A 59 5.24 -14.16 -15.25
N PHE A 60 4.39 -14.69 -14.36
CA PHE A 60 3.66 -15.92 -14.62
C PHE A 60 2.66 -15.78 -15.77
N ALA A 61 1.93 -14.66 -15.85
CA ALA A 61 1.05 -14.35 -16.97
C ALA A 61 1.81 -14.21 -18.29
N GLY A 62 3.00 -13.58 -18.27
CA GLY A 62 3.88 -13.45 -19.43
C GLY A 62 4.36 -14.82 -19.94
N GLU A 63 4.74 -15.71 -19.03
CA GLU A 63 5.16 -17.07 -19.39
C GLU A 63 3.99 -17.87 -19.98
N ILE A 64 2.80 -17.82 -19.36
CA ILE A 64 1.61 -18.49 -19.92
C ILE A 64 1.27 -17.93 -21.30
N ALA A 65 1.39 -16.61 -21.51
CA ALA A 65 1.16 -15.99 -22.81
C ALA A 65 2.14 -16.54 -23.86
N HIS A 66 3.44 -16.62 -23.54
CA HIS A 66 4.44 -17.19 -24.43
C HIS A 66 4.14 -18.66 -24.81
N TRP A 67 3.79 -19.51 -23.84
CA TRP A 67 3.57 -20.94 -24.06
C TRP A 67 2.26 -21.23 -24.79
N SER A 68 1.25 -20.39 -24.58
CA SER A 68 -0.09 -20.57 -25.17
C SER A 68 -0.27 -19.86 -26.51
N GLY A 69 0.76 -19.20 -27.04
CA GLY A 69 0.66 -18.41 -28.27
C GLY A 69 -0.23 -17.17 -28.10
N ASN A 70 -0.10 -16.47 -26.98
CA ASN A 70 -0.91 -15.30 -26.58
C ASN A 70 -2.41 -15.58 -26.43
N ASN A 71 -2.78 -16.79 -26.01
CA ASN A 71 -4.18 -17.15 -25.77
C ASN A 71 -4.69 -16.56 -24.45
N TRP A 72 -5.54 -15.54 -24.55
CA TRP A 72 -6.12 -14.84 -23.38
C TRP A 72 -6.87 -15.78 -22.41
N ARG A 73 -7.47 -16.87 -22.91
CA ARG A 73 -8.19 -17.84 -22.05
C ARG A 73 -7.22 -18.59 -21.15
N ALA A 74 -6.04 -18.92 -21.65
CA ALA A 74 -5.00 -19.56 -20.87
C ALA A 74 -4.41 -18.58 -19.84
N VAL A 75 -4.14 -17.34 -20.26
CA VAL A 75 -3.60 -16.27 -19.41
C VAL A 75 -4.54 -15.95 -18.23
N LEU A 76 -5.86 -16.07 -18.40
CA LEU A 76 -6.82 -15.90 -17.30
C LEU A 76 -7.10 -17.20 -16.53
N GLY A 77 -7.19 -18.33 -17.24
CA GLY A 77 -7.64 -19.61 -16.66
C GLY A 77 -6.58 -20.31 -15.82
N VAL A 78 -5.32 -20.33 -16.27
CA VAL A 78 -4.24 -21.02 -15.56
C VAL A 78 -3.95 -20.38 -14.20
N PRO A 79 -3.82 -19.04 -14.05
CA PRO A 79 -3.64 -18.42 -12.74
C PRO A 79 -4.83 -18.65 -11.81
N ALA A 80 -6.06 -18.66 -12.33
CA ALA A 80 -7.24 -18.95 -11.52
C ALA A 80 -7.21 -20.39 -10.95
N LEU A 81 -6.78 -21.37 -11.73
CA LEU A 81 -6.62 -22.75 -11.26
C LEU A 81 -5.53 -22.86 -10.19
N VAL A 82 -4.38 -22.21 -10.38
CA VAL A 82 -3.30 -22.18 -9.40
C VAL A 82 -3.78 -21.56 -8.09
N LEU A 83 -4.51 -20.44 -8.13
CA LEU A 83 -5.08 -19.81 -6.94
C LEU A 83 -6.07 -20.73 -6.22
N LEU A 84 -6.87 -21.52 -6.94
CA LEU A 84 -7.78 -22.50 -6.35
C LEU A 84 -7.02 -23.62 -5.62
N VAL A 85 -5.93 -24.12 -6.21
CA VAL A 85 -5.04 -25.10 -5.56
C VAL A 85 -4.39 -24.49 -4.32
N LEU A 86 -3.86 -23.26 -4.41
CA LEU A 86 -3.25 -22.57 -3.26
C LEU A 86 -4.27 -22.33 -2.14
N LEU A 87 -5.50 -21.97 -2.47
CA LEU A 87 -6.58 -21.83 -1.49
C LEU A 87 -6.89 -23.16 -0.79
N PHE A 88 -6.96 -24.25 -1.56
CA PHE A 88 -7.16 -25.60 -1.01
C PHE A 88 -6.02 -26.02 -0.08
N VAL A 89 -4.76 -25.82 -0.51
CA VAL A 89 -3.57 -26.10 0.31
C VAL A 89 -3.57 -25.24 1.57
N ALA A 90 -3.86 -23.94 1.48
CA ALA A 90 -3.95 -23.05 2.63
C ALA A 90 -5.03 -23.51 3.62
N ALA A 91 -6.19 -23.98 3.15
CA ALA A 91 -7.25 -24.50 4.00
C ALA A 91 -6.86 -25.79 4.75
N LEU A 92 -5.92 -26.58 4.20
CA LEU A 92 -5.40 -27.79 4.83
C LEU A 92 -4.22 -27.54 5.77
N VAL A 93 -3.31 -26.64 5.39
CA VAL A 93 -2.02 -26.45 6.06
C VAL A 93 -2.07 -25.37 7.15
N LEU A 94 -2.85 -24.30 6.95
CA LEU A 94 -2.85 -23.20 7.90
C LEU A 94 -3.48 -23.63 9.24
N PRO A 95 -2.78 -23.42 10.36
CA PRO A 95 -3.31 -23.77 11.66
C PRO A 95 -4.60 -22.99 11.92
N LYS A 96 -5.66 -23.71 12.27
CA LYS A 96 -6.87 -23.09 12.80
C LYS A 96 -6.52 -22.54 14.18
N PRO A 97 -6.88 -21.28 14.51
CA PRO A 97 -6.66 -20.75 15.85
C PRO A 97 -7.21 -21.74 16.87
N ALA A 98 -6.35 -22.29 17.73
CA ALA A 98 -6.78 -23.23 18.75
C ALA A 98 -7.71 -22.49 19.71
N PRO A 99 -8.88 -23.06 20.09
CA PRO A 99 -9.76 -22.45 21.08
C PRO A 99 -9.04 -22.15 22.41
N ASP A 100 -8.00 -22.94 22.72
CA ASP A 100 -7.32 -23.01 24.02
C ASP A 100 -5.86 -22.53 24.00
N ALA A 101 -5.43 -21.80 22.97
CA ALA A 101 -4.09 -21.22 22.96
C ALA A 101 -3.92 -20.27 24.16
N PRO A 102 -2.86 -20.41 24.99
CA PRO A 102 -2.64 -19.51 26.11
C PRO A 102 -2.59 -18.07 25.60
N PRO A 103 -3.32 -17.13 26.22
CA PRO A 103 -3.24 -15.73 25.85
C PRO A 103 -1.78 -15.30 25.91
N THR A 104 -1.24 -14.82 24.79
CA THR A 104 0.03 -14.08 24.82
C THR A 104 -0.11 -12.95 25.83
N ALA A 105 0.94 -12.61 26.57
CA ALA A 105 0.85 -11.78 27.78
C ALA A 105 0.18 -10.38 27.61
N ASP A 106 -0.05 -9.91 26.38
CA ASP A 106 -0.81 -8.68 26.05
C ASP A 106 -2.27 -8.92 25.64
N THR A 107 -2.73 -10.18 25.65
CA THR A 107 -4.12 -10.60 25.46
C THR A 107 -4.76 -10.97 26.79
N ALA A 108 -4.62 -10.09 27.80
CA ALA A 108 -5.36 -10.21 29.05
C ALA A 108 -6.87 -10.05 28.79
N GLU A 109 -7.54 -11.14 28.37
CA GLU A 109 -8.63 -11.80 29.08
C GLU A 109 -9.19 -12.98 28.23
N PRO A 110 -9.26 -14.20 28.77
CA PRO A 110 -9.89 -15.33 28.10
C PRO A 110 -11.42 -15.16 28.14
N GLY A 111 -12.08 -15.25 26.98
CA GLY A 111 -13.54 -15.34 26.92
C GLY A 111 -14.31 -14.12 26.40
N ARG A 112 -13.67 -13.11 25.82
CA ARG A 112 -14.44 -12.12 25.04
C ARG A 112 -14.92 -12.76 23.74
N THR A 113 -16.13 -13.32 23.75
CA THR A 113 -17.08 -13.13 22.65
C THR A 113 -16.95 -11.66 22.26
N ARG A 114 -16.28 -11.36 21.14
CA ARG A 114 -16.23 -9.98 20.61
C ARG A 114 -17.68 -9.53 20.60
N PRO A 115 -18.11 -8.55 21.42
CA PRO A 115 -19.50 -8.17 21.43
C PRO A 115 -19.85 -7.89 19.97
N LYS A 116 -20.95 -8.47 19.48
CA LYS A 116 -21.49 -8.19 18.15
C LYS A 116 -22.00 -6.74 18.15
N GLN A 117 -21.09 -5.79 18.37
CA GLN A 117 -21.37 -4.38 18.23
C GLN A 117 -21.69 -4.16 16.76
N PRO A 118 -22.85 -3.53 16.47
CA PRO A 118 -23.22 -3.21 15.10
C PRO A 118 -22.11 -2.40 14.44
N VAL A 119 -21.91 -2.62 13.14
CA VAL A 119 -20.86 -1.93 12.36
C VAL A 119 -20.97 -0.41 12.55
N TYR A 120 -22.19 0.13 12.56
CA TYR A 120 -22.46 1.55 12.76
C TYR A 120 -21.88 2.11 14.07
N SER A 121 -22.02 1.38 15.20
CA SER A 121 -21.50 1.87 16.48
C SER A 121 -19.97 1.91 16.49
N ARG A 122 -19.32 0.99 15.76
CA ARG A 122 -17.86 1.01 15.57
C ARG A 122 -17.40 2.18 14.72
N VAL A 123 -18.10 2.45 13.63
CA VAL A 123 -17.78 3.58 12.74
C VAL A 123 -17.95 4.91 13.48
N LYS A 124 -19.06 5.11 14.19
CA LYS A 124 -19.30 6.32 14.99
C LYS A 124 -18.18 6.56 16.01
N GLN A 125 -17.70 5.47 16.64
CA GLN A 125 -16.58 5.48 17.58
C GLN A 125 -15.24 5.84 16.92
N LEU A 126 -14.99 5.41 15.67
CA LEU A 126 -13.78 5.74 14.92
C LEU A 126 -13.75 7.20 14.45
N VAL A 127 -14.89 7.72 14.00
CA VAL A 127 -15.03 9.11 13.51
C VAL A 127 -14.67 10.14 14.59
N GLY A 128 -14.87 9.80 15.88
CA GLY A 128 -14.45 10.66 17.00
C GLY A 128 -12.93 10.66 17.29
N ILE A 129 -12.13 9.81 16.64
CA ILE A 129 -10.70 9.69 16.90
C ILE A 129 -9.92 10.56 15.91
N ARG A 130 -9.20 11.58 16.40
CA ARG A 130 -8.34 12.43 15.55
C ARG A 130 -7.34 11.64 14.70
N ARG A 131 -6.70 10.63 15.29
CA ARG A 131 -5.71 9.77 14.60
C ARG A 131 -6.30 9.01 13.42
N PHE A 132 -7.58 8.63 13.49
CA PHE A 132 -8.26 7.97 12.39
C PHE A 132 -8.25 8.86 11.15
N TRP A 133 -8.66 10.12 11.27
CA TRP A 133 -8.62 11.09 10.17
C TRP A 133 -7.23 11.39 9.64
N ILE A 134 -6.22 11.45 10.52
CA ILE A 134 -4.81 11.60 10.10
C ILE A 134 -4.39 10.42 9.23
N VAL A 135 -4.66 9.18 9.67
CA VAL A 135 -4.33 7.97 8.90
C VAL A 135 -5.10 7.90 7.58
N LEU A 136 -6.34 8.37 7.54
CA LEU A 136 -7.11 8.50 6.30
C LEU A 136 -6.50 9.52 5.32
N GLY A 137 -6.07 10.69 5.81
CA GLY A 137 -5.37 11.68 4.99
C GLY A 137 -4.02 11.18 4.47
N LEU A 138 -3.26 10.47 5.31
CA LEU A 138 -2.03 9.80 4.90
C LEU A 138 -2.31 8.71 3.86
N SER A 139 -3.40 7.94 4.00
CA SER A 139 -3.81 6.94 3.01
C SER A 139 -4.08 7.55 1.65
N PHE A 140 -4.81 8.66 1.63
CA PHE A 140 -5.08 9.38 0.40
C PHE A 140 -3.78 9.79 -0.30
N GLY A 141 -2.90 10.52 0.39
CA GLY A 141 -1.66 11.02 -0.20
C GLY A 141 -0.69 9.92 -0.61
N LEU A 142 -0.45 8.94 0.26
CA LEU A 142 0.49 7.85 0.00
C LEU A 142 0.02 6.91 -1.11
N THR A 143 -1.29 6.65 -1.19
CA THR A 143 -1.84 5.87 -2.30
C THR A 143 -1.78 6.65 -3.60
N MET A 144 -2.05 7.96 -3.56
CA MET A 144 -1.92 8.83 -4.75
C MET A 144 -0.48 8.78 -5.30
N PHE A 145 0.56 8.87 -4.46
CA PHE A 145 1.94 8.73 -4.94
C PHE A 145 2.19 7.40 -5.61
N ARG A 146 1.86 6.32 -4.92
CA ARG A 146 2.09 4.96 -5.41
C ARG A 146 1.43 4.76 -6.78
N GLU A 147 0.16 5.11 -6.89
CA GLU A 147 -0.62 4.86 -8.10
C GLU A 147 -0.23 5.82 -9.23
N THR A 148 0.14 7.07 -8.93
CA THR A 148 0.66 8.00 -9.93
C THR A 148 1.98 7.49 -10.51
N PHE A 149 2.93 7.05 -9.68
CA PHE A 149 4.19 6.50 -10.19
C PHE A 149 4.00 5.18 -10.95
N ASN A 150 3.14 4.28 -10.47
CA ASN A 150 2.86 3.04 -11.19
C ASN A 150 2.21 3.29 -12.57
N THR A 151 1.40 4.34 -12.69
CA THR A 151 0.68 4.65 -13.93
C THR A 151 1.50 5.51 -14.89
N TRP A 152 2.16 6.55 -14.38
CA TRP A 152 2.70 7.65 -15.19
C TRP A 152 4.23 7.63 -15.34
N THR A 153 4.98 6.83 -14.57
CA THR A 153 6.47 6.89 -14.64
C THR A 153 7.02 6.57 -16.03
N VAL A 154 6.44 5.60 -16.74
CA VAL A 154 6.88 5.25 -18.10
C VAL A 154 6.62 6.40 -19.07
N ASP A 155 5.45 7.02 -18.98
CA ASP A 155 5.07 8.14 -19.84
C ASP A 155 5.91 9.39 -19.54
N PHE A 156 6.14 9.69 -18.27
CA PHE A 156 7.07 10.72 -17.82
C PHE A 156 8.46 10.55 -18.40
N ILE A 157 9.05 9.35 -18.27
CA ILE A 157 10.40 9.09 -18.74
C ILE A 157 10.49 9.22 -20.26
N LYS A 158 9.46 8.81 -20.98
CA LYS A 158 9.39 8.93 -22.43
C LYS A 158 9.22 10.39 -22.88
N THR A 159 8.36 11.14 -22.19
CA THR A 159 8.04 12.53 -22.52
C THR A 159 9.25 13.44 -22.29
N GLU A 160 9.91 13.32 -21.15
CA GLU A 160 11.07 14.17 -20.79
C GLU A 160 12.39 13.64 -21.37
N GLY A 161 12.47 12.34 -21.66
CA GLY A 161 13.64 11.71 -22.27
C GLY A 161 13.77 11.91 -23.78
N GLY A 162 12.70 12.36 -24.46
CA GLY A 162 12.69 12.61 -25.90
C GLY A 162 12.62 11.34 -26.76
N GLU A 163 12.70 11.52 -28.09
CA GLU A 163 12.49 10.44 -29.08
C GLU A 163 13.51 9.29 -28.99
N GLU A 164 14.68 9.54 -28.40
CA GLU A 164 15.73 8.54 -28.22
C GLU A 164 15.36 7.47 -27.17
N VAL A 165 14.45 7.80 -26.25
CA VAL A 165 14.01 6.89 -25.19
C VAL A 165 12.86 6.02 -25.68
N SER A 166 13.21 4.79 -26.08
CA SER A 166 12.19 3.79 -26.42
C SER A 166 11.31 3.42 -25.22
N THR A 167 10.08 2.97 -25.49
CA THR A 167 9.15 2.48 -24.45
C THR A 167 9.76 1.37 -23.59
N ARG A 168 10.61 0.51 -24.18
CA ARG A 168 11.31 -0.54 -23.44
C ARG A 168 12.28 0.04 -22.42
N ILE A 169 13.08 1.04 -22.82
CA ILE A 169 14.02 1.72 -21.92
C ILE A 169 13.27 2.44 -20.80
N ALA A 170 12.21 3.18 -21.12
CA ALA A 170 11.37 3.85 -20.13
C ALA A 170 10.79 2.88 -19.09
N ALA A 171 10.30 1.71 -19.53
CA ALA A 171 9.81 0.66 -18.63
C ALA A 171 10.92 0.09 -17.72
N MET A 172 12.13 -0.14 -18.27
CA MET A 172 13.28 -0.58 -17.47
C MET A 172 13.70 0.46 -16.43
N LEU A 173 13.67 1.75 -16.78
CA LEU A 173 13.99 2.85 -15.87
C LEU A 173 12.89 3.11 -14.82
N ALA A 174 11.66 2.66 -15.05
CA ALA A 174 10.56 2.70 -14.08
C ALA A 174 10.63 1.55 -13.04
N THR A 175 11.21 0.41 -13.42
CA THR A 175 11.29 -0.82 -12.60
C THR A 175 11.90 -0.62 -11.19
N PRO A 176 12.92 0.24 -10.99
CA PRO A 176 13.46 0.52 -9.66
C PRO A 176 12.40 0.96 -8.64
N PHE A 177 11.29 1.59 -9.07
CA PHE A 177 10.24 2.06 -8.17
C PHE A 177 9.72 0.95 -7.26
N ASP A 178 9.25 -0.16 -7.83
CA ASP A 178 8.68 -1.27 -7.06
C ASP A 178 9.76 -2.04 -6.30
N LEU A 179 10.94 -2.23 -6.90
CA LEU A 179 12.04 -2.98 -6.30
C LEU A 179 12.54 -2.30 -5.01
N PHE A 180 12.84 -1.00 -5.10
CA PHE A 180 13.26 -0.23 -3.93
C PHE A 180 12.09 0.07 -2.99
N GLY A 181 10.85 0.13 -3.51
CA GLY A 181 9.64 0.16 -2.69
C GLY A 181 9.53 -1.04 -1.75
N ALA A 182 9.80 -2.26 -2.24
CA ALA A 182 9.86 -3.45 -1.39
C ALA A 182 10.89 -3.33 -0.27
N LEU A 183 12.09 -2.81 -0.59
CA LEU A 183 13.13 -2.54 0.40
C LEU A 183 12.69 -1.48 1.43
N GLY A 184 11.94 -0.47 1.00
CA GLY A 184 11.35 0.55 1.87
C GLY A 184 10.36 -0.04 2.89
N ILE A 185 9.53 -1.00 2.48
CA ILE A 185 8.59 -1.70 3.38
C ILE A 185 9.34 -2.43 4.50
N ILE A 186 10.37 -3.21 4.15
CA ILE A 186 11.14 -3.99 5.12
C ILE A 186 11.92 -3.06 6.05
N SER A 187 12.64 -2.09 5.47
CA SER A 187 13.50 -1.17 6.21
C SER A 187 12.69 -0.33 7.19
N LEU A 188 11.55 0.21 6.75
CA LEU A 188 10.69 1.00 7.62
C LEU A 188 10.01 0.10 8.66
N GLY A 189 9.49 -1.06 8.31
CA GLY A 189 8.88 -1.98 9.27
C GLY A 189 9.84 -2.37 10.40
N TRP A 190 11.11 -2.65 10.06
CA TRP A 190 12.17 -2.98 11.01
C TRP A 190 12.55 -1.78 11.91
N ALA A 191 12.68 -0.58 11.35
CA ALA A 191 13.02 0.64 12.09
C ALA A 191 11.86 1.09 12.98
N PHE A 192 10.64 1.12 12.44
CA PHE A 192 9.42 1.56 13.12
C PHE A 192 9.12 0.72 14.37
N GLY A 193 9.38 -0.59 14.31
CA GLY A 193 9.25 -1.50 15.45
C GLY A 193 10.23 -1.21 16.60
N ARG A 194 11.36 -0.55 16.35
CA ARG A 194 12.38 -0.20 17.36
C ARG A 194 12.27 1.23 17.89
N CYS A 195 11.54 2.09 17.20
CA CYS A 195 11.39 3.49 17.58
C CYS A 195 10.29 3.69 18.64
N SER A 196 10.55 4.61 19.58
CA SER A 196 9.51 5.19 20.44
C SER A 196 8.51 6.01 19.62
N ALA A 197 7.38 6.42 20.21
CA ALA A 197 6.39 7.26 19.53
C ALA A 197 7.00 8.54 18.92
N ARG A 198 7.87 9.24 19.66
CA ARG A 198 8.60 10.41 19.16
C ARG A 198 9.55 10.04 18.02
N GLY A 199 10.26 8.92 18.13
CA GLY A 199 11.12 8.41 17.07
C GLY A 199 10.35 8.06 15.79
N ARG A 200 9.17 7.46 15.92
CA ARG A 200 8.27 7.13 14.79
C ARG A 200 7.79 8.40 14.08
N THR A 201 7.41 9.44 14.83
CA THR A 201 7.06 10.74 14.24
C THR A 201 8.23 11.34 13.45
N ILE A 202 9.41 11.43 14.07
CA ILE A 202 10.60 11.99 13.41
C ILE A 202 10.95 11.21 12.15
N LEU A 203 10.90 9.87 12.22
CA LEU A 203 11.18 8.98 11.10
C LEU A 203 10.22 9.23 9.92
N LEU A 204 8.90 9.26 10.17
CA LEU A 204 7.91 9.49 9.12
C LEU A 204 8.02 10.90 8.52
N VAL A 205 8.24 11.92 9.35
CA VAL A 205 8.44 13.30 8.89
C VAL A 205 9.70 13.42 8.04
N ALA A 206 10.80 12.78 8.44
CA ALA A 206 12.04 12.77 7.68
C ALA A 206 11.87 12.07 6.32
N ILE A 207 11.18 10.93 6.29
CA ILE A 207 10.90 10.18 5.06
C ILE A 207 10.04 11.02 4.10
N LEU A 208 8.91 11.56 4.57
CA LEU A 208 7.98 12.33 3.73
C LEU A 208 8.54 13.72 3.36
N GLY A 209 9.35 14.31 4.23
CA GLY A 209 10.10 15.53 3.92
C GLY A 209 11.15 15.30 2.85
N SER A 210 11.89 14.19 2.92
CA SER A 210 12.85 13.81 1.88
C SER A 210 12.13 13.51 0.55
N LEU A 211 10.98 12.83 0.61
CA LEU A 211 10.13 12.59 -0.56
C LEU A 211 9.66 13.91 -1.19
N THR A 212 9.26 14.88 -0.37
CA THR A 212 8.86 16.23 -0.83
C THR A 212 9.98 16.90 -1.61
N LEU A 213 11.20 16.93 -1.04
CA LEU A 213 12.36 17.54 -1.68
C LEU A 213 12.73 16.83 -2.97
N LEU A 214 12.66 15.50 -2.99
CA LEU A 214 12.97 14.70 -4.16
C LEU A 214 11.95 14.93 -5.29
N LEU A 215 10.66 14.92 -4.98
CA LEU A 215 9.59 15.22 -5.94
C LEU A 215 9.73 16.63 -6.50
N TRP A 216 9.99 17.62 -5.65
CA TRP A 216 10.20 19.01 -6.09
C TRP A 216 11.34 19.15 -7.10
N ASN A 217 12.42 18.40 -6.90
CA ASN A 217 13.60 18.45 -7.77
C ASN A 217 13.54 17.48 -8.96
N MET A 218 12.56 16.57 -9.01
CA MET A 218 12.45 15.52 -10.03
C MET A 218 12.53 16.05 -11.48
N PRO A 219 11.82 17.15 -11.86
CA PRO A 219 11.87 17.67 -13.22
C PRO A 219 13.27 18.13 -13.66
N ASN A 220 14.14 18.47 -12.71
CA ASN A 220 15.48 18.97 -13.00
C ASN A 220 16.51 17.85 -13.23
N LEU A 221 16.19 16.60 -12.88
CA LEU A 221 17.15 15.49 -12.88
C LEU A 221 17.49 15.00 -14.29
N PHE A 222 16.63 15.22 -15.28
CA PHE A 222 16.93 14.88 -16.67
C PHE A 222 18.17 15.61 -17.20
N ARG A 223 18.47 16.80 -16.67
CA ARG A 223 19.72 17.53 -17.02
C ARG A 223 20.99 16.78 -16.60
N LEU A 224 20.88 15.82 -15.69
CA LEU A 224 21.99 15.00 -15.20
C LEU A 224 22.06 13.63 -15.88
N GLY A 225 21.09 13.32 -16.77
CA GLY A 225 21.00 12.06 -17.52
C GLY A 225 19.99 11.06 -16.95
N LEU A 226 19.86 9.92 -17.64
CA LEU A 226 18.85 8.89 -17.33
C LEU A 226 19.14 8.10 -16.04
N LEU A 227 20.42 7.95 -15.68
CA LEU A 227 20.80 7.20 -14.47
C LEU A 227 20.33 7.92 -13.18
N PRO A 228 20.57 9.23 -12.99
CA PRO A 228 19.99 9.98 -11.87
C PRO A 228 18.47 9.91 -11.79
N VAL A 229 17.77 9.91 -12.93
CA VAL A 229 16.31 9.74 -12.99
C VAL A 229 15.90 8.37 -12.45
N ALA A 230 16.53 7.29 -12.91
CA ALA A 230 16.24 5.94 -12.42
C ALA A 230 16.54 5.77 -10.92
N VAL A 231 17.64 6.34 -10.45
CA VAL A 231 17.99 6.35 -9.01
C VAL A 231 16.94 7.11 -8.21
N ALA A 232 16.49 8.26 -8.70
CA ALA A 232 15.44 9.04 -8.05
C ALA A 232 14.10 8.30 -8.04
N VAL A 233 13.70 7.64 -9.14
CA VAL A 233 12.50 6.79 -9.20
C VAL A 233 12.58 5.68 -8.14
N GLY A 234 13.73 5.00 -8.02
CA GLY A 234 13.95 4.00 -6.97
C GLY A 234 13.87 4.59 -5.56
N ALA A 235 14.47 5.75 -5.33
CA ALA A 235 14.42 6.45 -4.03
C ALA A 235 13.00 6.90 -3.66
N ILE A 236 12.19 7.36 -4.63
CA ILE A 236 10.77 7.68 -4.42
C ILE A 236 9.99 6.43 -4.03
N GLY A 237 10.23 5.31 -4.71
CA GLY A 237 9.66 4.01 -4.34
C GLY A 237 9.99 3.64 -2.89
N PHE A 238 11.28 3.68 -2.53
CA PHE A 238 11.77 3.41 -1.18
C PHE A 238 11.11 4.27 -0.10
N LEU A 239 10.99 5.58 -0.35
CA LEU A 239 10.43 6.54 0.61
C LEU A 239 8.90 6.48 0.71
N SER A 240 8.20 6.02 -0.32
CA SER A 240 6.73 6.00 -0.37
C SER A 240 6.10 4.69 0.11
N TYR A 241 6.66 3.54 -0.29
CA TYR A 241 6.07 2.23 0.00
C TYR A 241 6.13 1.88 1.48
N GLY A 242 7.21 2.28 2.16
CA GLY A 242 7.36 2.11 3.60
C GLY A 242 6.15 2.68 4.35
N PRO A 243 5.95 4.02 4.35
CA PRO A 243 4.83 4.64 5.06
C PRO A 243 3.47 4.12 4.60
N TYR A 244 3.30 3.86 3.30
CA TYR A 244 2.08 3.28 2.75
C TYR A 244 1.72 1.94 3.42
N SER A 245 2.70 1.04 3.56
CA SER A 245 2.49 -0.30 4.14
C SER A 245 2.07 -0.28 5.62
N LEU A 246 2.29 0.81 6.34
CA LEU A 246 1.93 0.94 7.76
C LEU A 246 0.44 1.23 7.96
N LEU A 247 -0.22 1.87 6.98
CA LEU A 247 -1.54 2.48 7.14
C LEU A 247 -2.64 1.46 7.40
N ALA A 248 -2.80 0.51 6.48
CA ALA A 248 -3.80 -0.56 6.57
C ALA A 248 -3.32 -1.74 7.43
N GLY A 249 -2.21 -1.55 8.16
CA GLY A 249 -1.61 -2.55 9.02
C GLY A 249 -1.39 -2.04 10.44
N ILE A 250 -0.16 -1.68 10.77
CA ILE A 250 0.23 -1.30 12.14
C ILE A 250 -0.58 -0.11 12.65
N LEU A 251 -0.72 0.95 11.86
CA LEU A 251 -1.45 2.14 12.27
C LEU A 251 -2.96 1.86 12.44
N ALA A 252 -3.50 0.94 11.65
CA ALA A 252 -4.88 0.48 11.81
C ALA A 252 -5.09 -0.24 13.15
N VAL A 253 -4.12 -1.04 13.60
CA VAL A 253 -4.14 -1.68 14.93
C VAL A 253 -3.99 -0.63 16.04
N GLU A 254 -3.10 0.34 15.89
CA GLU A 254 -2.79 1.35 16.94
C GLU A 254 -3.93 2.33 17.23
N ILE A 255 -4.87 2.53 16.30
CA ILE A 255 -6.00 3.47 16.46
C ILE A 255 -6.94 3.04 17.60
N ARG A 256 -7.36 1.78 17.64
CA ARG A 256 -8.33 1.29 18.64
C ARG A 256 -8.20 -0.21 18.95
N GLY A 257 -7.07 -0.81 18.60
CA GLY A 257 -6.74 -2.21 18.89
C GLY A 257 -7.30 -3.23 17.87
N PRO A 258 -7.03 -4.53 18.10
CA PRO A 258 -7.31 -5.61 17.15
C PRO A 258 -8.79 -5.77 16.77
N ALA A 259 -9.73 -5.33 17.62
CA ALA A 259 -11.16 -5.42 17.33
C ALA A 259 -11.61 -4.49 16.19
N TYR A 260 -10.87 -3.41 15.93
CA TYR A 260 -11.20 -2.37 14.95
C TYR A 260 -10.30 -2.40 13.71
N VAL A 261 -9.20 -3.17 13.72
CA VAL A 261 -8.19 -3.19 12.65
C VAL A 261 -8.80 -3.38 11.26
N ALA A 262 -9.71 -4.35 11.10
CA ALA A 262 -10.33 -4.65 9.81
C ALA A 262 -11.25 -3.52 9.33
N THR A 263 -11.96 -2.85 10.24
CA THR A 263 -12.80 -1.70 9.90
C THR A 263 -11.93 -0.52 9.49
N VAL A 264 -10.87 -0.22 10.26
CA VAL A 264 -9.95 0.87 9.95
C VAL A 264 -9.23 0.61 8.62
N ALA A 265 -8.69 -0.59 8.40
CA ALA A 265 -8.07 -1.00 7.14
C ALA A 265 -9.05 -0.83 5.97
N GLY A 266 -10.32 -1.24 6.12
CA GLY A 266 -11.34 -1.02 5.09
C GLY A 266 -11.57 0.45 4.71
N PHE A 267 -11.56 1.37 5.68
CA PHE A 267 -11.65 2.81 5.39
C PHE A 267 -10.37 3.35 4.74
N VAL A 268 -9.22 2.91 5.22
CA VAL A 268 -7.90 3.26 4.66
C VAL A 268 -7.83 2.85 3.19
N ASP A 269 -8.18 1.61 2.88
CA ASP A 269 -8.21 1.07 1.52
C ASP A 269 -9.28 1.76 0.68
N GLY A 270 -10.47 1.99 1.23
CA GLY A 270 -11.54 2.71 0.54
C GLY A 270 -11.12 4.10 0.07
N ILE A 271 -10.46 4.88 0.93
CA ILE A 271 -9.88 6.18 0.55
C ILE A 271 -8.72 6.02 -0.41
N GLY A 272 -7.90 4.97 -0.25
CA GLY A 272 -6.85 4.64 -1.19
C GLY A 272 -7.38 4.39 -2.61
N TYR A 273 -8.51 3.70 -2.77
CA TYR A 273 -9.15 3.51 -4.07
C TYR A 273 -9.63 4.82 -4.69
N VAL A 274 -10.18 5.74 -3.89
CA VAL A 274 -10.52 7.09 -4.38
C VAL A 274 -9.26 7.81 -4.86
N ALA A 275 -8.18 7.75 -4.09
CA ALA A 275 -6.90 8.34 -4.49
C ALA A 275 -6.33 7.69 -5.76
N SER A 276 -6.48 6.39 -5.96
CA SER A 276 -6.06 5.66 -7.17
C SER A 276 -6.80 6.14 -8.42
N ILE A 277 -8.12 6.35 -8.32
CA ILE A 277 -8.92 6.91 -9.44
C ILE A 277 -8.40 8.30 -9.80
N LEU A 278 -8.16 9.15 -8.79
CA LEU A 278 -7.67 10.51 -8.99
C LEU A 278 -6.23 10.54 -9.54
N ALA A 279 -5.37 9.62 -9.08
CA ALA A 279 -3.99 9.47 -9.53
C ALA A 279 -3.89 9.12 -11.01
N GLY A 280 -4.89 8.42 -11.56
CA GLY A 280 -5.04 8.22 -13.00
C GLY A 280 -5.53 9.50 -13.68
N GLN A 281 -6.83 9.76 -13.61
CA GLN A 281 -7.48 10.75 -14.47
C GLN A 281 -7.07 12.21 -14.16
N GLN A 282 -7.04 12.60 -12.90
CA GLN A 282 -6.84 14.00 -12.50
C GLN A 282 -5.36 14.38 -12.57
N PHE A 283 -4.45 13.44 -12.32
CA PHE A 283 -3.03 13.68 -12.56
C PHE A 283 -2.75 13.94 -14.04
N GLY A 284 -3.39 13.19 -14.95
CA GLY A 284 -3.30 13.45 -16.39
C GLY A 284 -3.73 14.87 -16.76
N GLN A 285 -4.86 15.35 -16.22
CA GLN A 285 -5.31 16.74 -16.44
C GLN A 285 -4.32 17.79 -15.93
N ILE A 286 -3.62 17.52 -14.81
CA ILE A 286 -2.58 18.41 -14.29
C ILE A 286 -1.36 18.43 -15.23
N VAL A 287 -0.98 17.27 -15.76
CA VAL A 287 0.10 17.15 -16.75
C VAL A 287 -0.28 17.86 -18.06
N ASP A 288 -1.51 17.72 -18.54
CA ASP A 288 -1.99 18.43 -19.73
C ASP A 288 -1.94 19.97 -19.54
N ALA A 289 -2.22 20.45 -18.32
CA ALA A 289 -2.27 21.88 -18.03
C ALA A 289 -0.90 22.55 -17.83
N GLY A 290 0.09 21.83 -17.28
CA GLY A 290 1.37 22.43 -16.88
C GLY A 290 2.58 21.50 -16.99
N GLY A 291 2.44 20.41 -17.72
CA GLY A 291 3.46 19.38 -17.90
C GLY A 291 3.78 18.61 -16.61
N TYR A 292 4.75 17.72 -16.73
CA TYR A 292 5.22 16.91 -15.61
C TYR A 292 5.79 17.76 -14.48
N ARG A 293 6.38 18.93 -14.79
CA ARG A 293 6.87 19.85 -13.77
C ARG A 293 5.77 20.29 -12.80
N LEU A 294 4.59 20.67 -13.30
CA LEU A 294 3.45 21.01 -12.44
C LEU A 294 2.98 19.77 -11.66
N GLY A 295 2.87 18.62 -12.33
CA GLY A 295 2.51 17.34 -11.71
C GLY A 295 3.38 17.02 -10.48
N PHE A 296 4.70 17.04 -10.62
CA PHE A 296 5.62 16.76 -9.52
C PHE A 296 5.56 17.79 -8.40
N HIS A 297 5.37 19.08 -8.70
CA HIS A 297 5.20 20.09 -7.66
C HIS A 297 3.90 19.89 -6.86
N VAL A 298 2.81 19.50 -7.52
CA VAL A 298 1.55 19.15 -6.83
C VAL A 298 1.77 17.94 -5.92
N LEU A 299 2.44 16.89 -6.40
CA LEU A 299 2.79 15.72 -5.58
C LEU A 299 3.70 16.12 -4.40
N ALA A 300 4.68 16.99 -4.61
CA ALA A 300 5.51 17.52 -3.54
C ALA A 300 4.69 18.25 -2.48
N GLY A 301 3.70 19.06 -2.89
CA GLY A 301 2.76 19.71 -1.97
C GLY A 301 1.95 18.71 -1.14
N ILE A 302 1.45 17.64 -1.77
CA ILE A 302 0.74 16.55 -1.05
C ILE A 302 1.70 15.84 -0.08
N ALA A 303 2.97 15.65 -0.46
CA ALA A 303 3.95 14.94 0.37
C ALA A 303 4.30 15.79 1.60
N ALA A 304 4.44 17.10 1.41
CA ALA A 304 4.65 18.05 2.49
C ALA A 304 3.45 18.07 3.45
N PHE A 305 2.22 18.07 2.91
CA PHE A 305 1.01 17.98 3.71
C PHE A 305 0.98 16.68 4.53
N CYS A 306 1.33 15.54 3.94
CA CYS A 306 1.44 14.27 4.66
C CYS A 306 2.50 14.32 5.77
N ALA A 307 3.66 14.94 5.51
CA ALA A 307 4.70 15.13 6.53
C ALA A 307 4.17 15.96 7.71
N VAL A 308 3.42 17.03 7.43
CA VAL A 308 2.77 17.84 8.47
C VAL A 308 1.74 17.03 9.26
N LEU A 309 0.92 16.21 8.59
CA LEU A 309 -0.03 15.30 9.26
C LEU A 309 0.68 14.34 10.23
N CYS A 310 1.86 13.82 9.86
CA CYS A 310 2.65 12.94 10.73
C CYS A 310 3.07 13.59 12.05
N LEU A 311 3.29 14.91 12.09
CA LEU A 311 3.60 15.63 13.34
C LEU A 311 2.50 15.46 14.39
N PHE A 312 1.25 15.33 13.95
CA PHE A 312 0.08 15.21 14.81
C PHE A 312 -0.35 13.76 15.08
N LEU A 313 0.30 12.78 14.46
CA LEU A 313 -0.10 11.37 14.57
C LEU A 313 0.01 10.85 16.01
N TYR A 314 1.09 11.22 16.70
CA TYR A 314 1.35 10.79 18.09
C TYR A 314 1.22 11.90 19.13
N SER A 315 0.91 13.15 18.74
CA SER A 315 0.71 14.25 19.69
C SER A 315 -0.46 13.96 20.64
N GLY A 316 -0.20 13.86 21.95
CA GLY A 316 -1.24 13.72 22.99
C GLY A 316 -1.30 12.40 23.77
N ARG A 317 -0.33 11.49 23.64
CA ARG A 317 -0.20 10.33 24.58
C ARG A 317 0.84 10.60 25.66
N PRO A 318 0.55 10.38 26.96
CA PRO A 318 1.58 10.26 27.98
C PRO A 318 2.47 9.05 27.68
N GLU A 319 3.78 9.16 27.90
CA GLU A 319 4.77 8.10 27.63
C GLU A 319 4.49 6.77 28.36
N THR A 320 3.68 6.80 29.42
CA THR A 320 3.31 5.65 30.26
C THR A 320 2.36 4.64 29.62
N GLU A 321 1.55 5.02 28.62
CA GLU A 321 0.66 4.10 27.89
C GLU A 321 1.30 3.42 26.67
N LEU A 322 2.56 3.76 26.35
CA LEU A 322 3.23 3.34 25.11
C LEU A 322 4.31 2.25 25.32
N LYS A 323 4.50 1.79 26.56
CA LYS A 323 5.42 0.71 26.92
C LYS A 323 4.72 -0.62 27.28
N ARG A 324 3.39 -0.66 27.20
CA ARG A 324 2.61 -1.91 27.25
C ARG A 324 2.21 -2.28 25.83
#